data_AF-A0AAN8G2K0-F1
#
_entry.id   AF-A0AAN8G2K0-F1
#
_cell.length_a   1.000
_cell.length_b   1.000
_cell.length_c   1.000
_cell.angle_alpha   90.00
_cell.angle_beta   90.00
_cell.angle_gamma   90.00
#
_symmetry.space_group_name_H-M   'P 1'
#
loop_
_entity.id
_entity.type
_entity.pdbx_description
1 polymer ?
#
loop_
_entity_poly.entity_id
_entity_poly.type
_entity_poly.pdbx_seq_one_letter_code
_entity_poly.pdbx_strand_id
1 'polypeptide(L)'
;GRLLPRPLNVRIQIGNCPATAQLQKDNSAVALCQCDRHDTQSLLSFAIPHLLSSATSLELEDELLRDRIRDSHFHELVTGSADAPLSRLALSNCDLGGVKPWTLAQLAQFSELQELIFDGCVFSVSESQLIRGMAPSFGTLSRLEINDSHQVSVSSRLVV
;
A
#
# COMPACT_ATOMS: atom_id res chain seq x y z
N GLY A 1 5.79 -24.51 18.08
CA GLY A 1 6.08 -24.02 16.71
C GLY A 1 7.07 -22.89 16.81
N ARG A 2 8.11 -22.87 15.98
CA ARG A 2 9.04 -21.73 15.94
C ARG A 2 8.27 -20.53 15.39
N LEU A 3 8.01 -19.54 16.25
CA LEU A 3 7.48 -18.24 15.85
C LEU A 3 8.52 -17.62 14.93
N LEU A 4 8.18 -17.46 13.65
CA LEU A 4 9.00 -16.68 12.73
C LEU A 4 9.16 -15.27 13.31
N PRO A 5 10.37 -14.68 13.27
CA PRO A 5 10.55 -13.29 13.66
C PRO A 5 9.61 -12.44 12.82
N ARG A 6 8.79 -11.64 13.50
CA ARG A 6 7.74 -10.84 12.89
C ARG A 6 8.37 -9.53 12.41
N PRO A 7 8.32 -9.22 11.11
CA PRO A 7 8.98 -8.04 10.57
C PRO A 7 8.27 -6.77 11.05
N LEU A 8 9.07 -5.75 11.36
CA LEU A 8 8.61 -4.39 11.63
C LEU A 8 8.39 -3.62 10.32
N ASN A 9 9.23 -3.89 9.31
CA ASN A 9 9.14 -3.28 8.00
C ASN A 9 8.90 -4.34 6.92
N VAL A 10 7.89 -4.12 6.09
CA VAL A 10 7.54 -4.98 4.97
C VAL A 10 7.69 -4.17 3.69
N ARG A 11 8.56 -4.63 2.79
CA ARG A 11 8.70 -4.09 1.43
C ARG A 11 8.25 -5.14 0.43
N ILE A 12 7.39 -4.74 -0.49
CA ILE A 12 6.86 -5.58 -1.55
C ILE A 12 7.15 -4.90 -2.87
N GLN A 13 7.82 -5.63 -3.76
CA GLN A 13 8.21 -5.13 -5.07
C GLN A 13 7.60 -6.05 -6.13
N ILE A 14 6.79 -5.50 -7.02
CA ILE A 14 6.17 -6.22 -8.12
C ILE A 14 7.03 -5.96 -9.36
N GLY A 15 7.54 -7.05 -9.93
CA GLY A 15 8.50 -6.98 -11.03
C GLY A 15 8.45 -8.22 -11.93
N ASN A 16 9.51 -8.42 -12.70
CA ASN A 16 9.64 -9.59 -13.57
C ASN A 16 9.99 -10.85 -12.77
N CYS A 17 9.71 -12.03 -13.33
CA CYS A 17 10.14 -13.30 -12.75
C CYS A 17 11.67 -13.39 -12.59
N PRO A 18 12.18 -14.08 -11.55
CA PRO A 18 11.45 -14.89 -10.57
C PRO A 18 10.97 -14.11 -9.33
N ALA A 19 9.86 -14.55 -8.72
CA ALA A 19 9.46 -14.08 -7.40
C ALA A 19 10.46 -14.58 -6.33
N THR A 20 10.84 -13.70 -5.40
CA THR A 20 11.77 -14.02 -4.31
C THR A 20 11.24 -13.47 -2.98
N ALA A 21 11.54 -14.15 -1.88
CA ALA A 21 11.21 -13.66 -0.55
C ALA A 21 12.46 -13.69 0.33
N GLN A 22 12.75 -12.57 0.98
CA GLN A 22 13.87 -12.42 1.90
C GLN A 22 13.33 -11.97 3.26
N LEU A 23 13.62 -12.75 4.29
CA LEU A 23 13.27 -12.46 5.68
C LEU A 23 14.55 -12.13 6.44
N GLN A 24 14.70 -10.87 6.82
CA GLN A 24 15.64 -10.42 7.83
C GLN A 24 14.88 -10.12 9.12
N LYS A 25 15.59 -10.13 10.25
CA LYS A 25 15.01 -10.14 11.60
C LYS A 25 13.87 -9.11 11.81
N ASP A 26 14.06 -7.89 11.32
CA ASP A 26 13.09 -6.78 11.43
C ASP A 26 12.54 -6.32 10.07
N ASN A 27 13.08 -6.84 8.97
CA ASN A 27 12.75 -6.40 7.61
C ASN A 27 12.38 -7.61 6.75
N SER A 28 11.19 -7.59 6.16
CA SER A 28 10.79 -8.55 5.13
C SER A 28 10.75 -7.85 3.78
N ALA A 29 11.46 -8.40 2.81
CA ALA A 29 11.39 -7.98 1.42
C ALA A 29 10.79 -9.11 0.59
N VAL A 30 9.71 -8.84 -0.14
CA VAL A 30 9.04 -9.80 -1.01
C VAL A 30 9.04 -9.23 -2.41
N ALA A 31 9.77 -9.86 -3.33
CA ALA A 31 9.65 -9.60 -4.75
C ALA A 31 8.60 -10.55 -5.33
N LEU A 32 7.49 -10.00 -5.82
CA LEU A 32 6.45 -10.75 -6.50
C LEU A 32 6.60 -10.57 -8.01
N CYS A 33 6.27 -11.60 -8.77
CA CYS A 33 6.41 -11.57 -10.22
C CYS A 33 5.07 -11.34 -10.92
N GLN A 34 4.98 -10.30 -11.72
CA GLN A 34 3.80 -10.02 -12.54
C GLN A 34 3.94 -10.69 -13.91
N CYS A 35 3.29 -11.85 -14.06
CA CYS A 35 3.22 -12.57 -15.33
C CYS A 35 1.93 -13.37 -15.40
N ASP A 36 1.49 -13.74 -16.61
CA ASP A 36 0.23 -14.49 -16.84
C ASP A 36 0.17 -15.84 -16.11
N ARG A 37 1.31 -16.33 -15.60
CA ARG A 37 1.41 -17.59 -14.84
C ARG A 37 1.14 -17.42 -13.35
N HIS A 38 1.31 -16.22 -12.80
CA HIS A 38 1.18 -15.97 -11.36
C HIS A 38 0.18 -14.85 -11.12
N ASP A 39 -0.94 -15.20 -10.49
CA ASP A 39 -1.96 -14.25 -10.06
C ASP A 39 -1.46 -13.44 -8.85
N THR A 40 -0.64 -12.44 -9.17
CA THR A 40 0.06 -11.59 -8.19
C THR A 40 -0.92 -10.85 -7.30
N GLN A 41 -2.06 -10.45 -7.85
CA GLN A 41 -3.06 -9.67 -7.12
C GLN A 41 -3.76 -10.52 -6.05
N SER A 42 -4.10 -11.77 -6.36
CA SER A 42 -4.61 -12.71 -5.35
C SER A 42 -3.56 -13.05 -4.29
N LEU A 43 -2.28 -13.12 -4.67
CA LEU A 43 -1.19 -13.32 -3.70
C LEU A 43 -1.00 -12.12 -2.78
N LEU A 44 -1.13 -10.90 -3.29
CA LEU A 44 -1.07 -9.67 -2.51
C LEU A 44 -2.20 -9.62 -1.49
N SER A 45 -3.45 -9.84 -1.91
CA SER A 45 -4.60 -9.76 -1.00
C SER A 45 -4.57 -10.84 0.08
N PHE A 46 -4.00 -12.01 -0.21
CA PHE A 46 -3.83 -13.08 0.78
C PHE A 46 -2.62 -12.89 1.70
N ALA A 47 -1.44 -12.57 1.16
CA ALA A 47 -0.20 -12.57 1.93
C ALA A 47 -0.04 -11.30 2.79
N ILE A 48 -0.47 -10.14 2.30
CA ILE A 48 -0.25 -8.85 2.95
C ILE A 48 -0.89 -8.80 4.35
N PRO A 49 -2.16 -9.16 4.56
CA PRO A 49 -2.77 -9.15 5.89
C PRO A 49 -1.97 -9.93 6.94
N HIS A 50 -1.42 -11.08 6.54
CA HIS A 50 -0.61 -11.91 7.43
C HIS A 50 0.76 -11.27 7.74
N LEU A 51 1.40 -10.66 6.74
CA LEU A 51 2.66 -9.95 6.90
C LEU A 51 2.52 -8.68 7.74
N LEU A 52 1.36 -8.01 7.66
CA LEU A 52 1.11 -6.74 8.33
C LEU A 52 0.63 -6.87 9.77
N SER A 53 0.21 -8.05 10.22
CA SER A 53 -0.32 -8.29 11.58
C SER A 53 0.54 -7.76 12.75
N SER A 54 1.81 -7.42 12.51
CA SER A 54 2.72 -6.79 13.46
C SER A 54 3.66 -5.77 12.83
N ALA A 55 3.47 -5.46 11.54
CA ALA A 55 4.35 -4.54 10.84
C ALA A 55 3.93 -3.10 11.14
N THR A 56 4.93 -2.25 11.33
CA THR A 56 4.73 -0.80 11.51
C THR A 56 4.89 -0.04 10.20
N SER A 57 5.56 -0.62 9.20
CA SER A 57 5.77 0.00 7.89
C SER A 57 5.48 -0.97 6.75
N LEU A 58 4.75 -0.49 5.74
CA LEU A 58 4.53 -1.16 4.47
C LEU A 58 4.98 -0.25 3.31
N GLU A 59 5.81 -0.81 2.44
CA GLU A 59 6.14 -0.22 1.14
C GLU A 59 5.70 -1.19 0.05
N LEU A 60 4.86 -0.74 -0.88
CA LEU A 60 4.47 -1.49 -2.07
C LEU A 60 4.91 -0.71 -3.31
N GLU A 61 5.71 -1.34 -4.15
CA GLU A 61 6.24 -0.74 -5.37
C GLU A 61 5.89 -1.64 -6.56
N ASP A 62 5.25 -1.08 -7.60
CA ASP A 62 5.02 -1.78 -8.87
C ASP A 62 5.92 -1.20 -9.96
N GLU A 63 7.03 -1.87 -10.25
CA GLU A 63 8.02 -1.38 -11.22
C GLU A 63 7.55 -1.46 -12.67
N LEU A 64 6.50 -2.25 -12.93
CA LEU A 64 6.07 -2.56 -14.28
C LEU A 64 4.90 -1.68 -14.71
N LEU A 65 4.12 -1.13 -13.76
CA LEU A 65 2.91 -0.34 -14.05
C LEU A 65 1.94 -1.08 -14.99
N ARG A 66 1.97 -2.42 -15.01
CA ARG A 66 1.33 -3.23 -16.05
C ARG A 66 -0.12 -3.57 -15.73
N ASP A 67 -0.46 -3.78 -14.46
CA ASP A 67 -1.84 -4.05 -14.05
C ASP A 67 -2.38 -2.97 -13.14
N ARG A 68 -3.62 -2.65 -13.44
CA ARG A 68 -4.49 -1.93 -12.54
C ARG A 68 -4.84 -2.78 -11.32
N ILE A 69 -4.59 -2.22 -10.15
CA ILE A 69 -5.08 -2.79 -8.88
C ILE A 69 -6.61 -2.70 -8.88
N ARG A 70 -7.24 -3.85 -8.67
CA ARG A 70 -8.70 -3.95 -8.62
C ARG A 70 -9.23 -3.49 -7.26
N ASP A 71 -10.38 -2.84 -7.26
CA ASP A 71 -11.10 -2.43 -6.05
C ASP A 71 -11.24 -3.55 -5.02
N SER A 72 -11.57 -4.77 -5.45
CA SER A 72 -11.74 -5.93 -4.57
C SER A 72 -10.47 -6.31 -3.82
N HIS A 73 -9.33 -6.36 -4.51
CA HIS A 73 -8.06 -6.76 -3.89
C HIS A 73 -7.54 -5.67 -2.95
N PHE A 74 -7.72 -4.40 -3.32
CA PHE A 74 -7.36 -3.29 -2.45
C PHE A 74 -8.25 -3.26 -1.20
N HIS A 75 -9.55 -3.49 -1.37
CA HIS A 75 -10.49 -3.60 -0.24
C HIS A 75 -10.11 -4.73 0.72
N GLU A 76 -9.81 -5.92 0.20
CA GLU A 76 -9.35 -7.07 0.98
C GLU A 76 -8.05 -6.76 1.74
N LEU A 77 -7.10 -6.08 1.09
CA LEU A 77 -5.85 -5.66 1.71
C LEU A 77 -6.10 -4.72 2.88
N VAL A 78 -6.90 -3.67 2.67
CA VAL A 78 -7.15 -2.63 3.67
C VAL A 78 -7.96 -3.17 4.85
N THR A 79 -9.01 -3.95 4.57
CA THR A 79 -9.85 -4.55 5.62
C THR A 79 -9.15 -5.68 6.36
N GLY A 80 -8.40 -6.53 5.66
CA GLY A 80 -7.62 -7.62 6.25
C GLY A 80 -6.46 -7.12 7.12
N SER A 81 -6.05 -5.86 6.95
CA SER A 81 -4.95 -5.25 7.69
C SER A 81 -5.41 -4.16 8.67
N ALA A 82 -6.72 -3.96 8.87
CA ALA A 82 -7.26 -2.83 9.64
C ALA A 82 -6.70 -2.73 11.07
N ASP A 83 -6.43 -3.87 11.71
CA ASP A 83 -5.89 -3.97 13.07
C ASP A 83 -4.35 -3.94 13.13
N ALA A 84 -3.67 -3.75 11.99
CA ALA A 84 -2.22 -3.65 11.96
C ALA A 84 -1.74 -2.36 12.65
N PRO A 85 -0.64 -2.40 13.43
CA PRO A 85 -0.04 -1.22 14.06
C PRO A 85 0.76 -0.39 13.04
N LEU A 86 0.18 -0.19 11.85
CA LEU A 86 0.84 0.40 10.70
C LEU A 86 0.96 1.92 10.91
N SER A 87 2.17 2.39 11.15
CA SER A 87 2.48 3.82 11.27
C SER A 87 2.88 4.46 9.94
N ARG A 88 3.35 3.66 8.97
CA ARG A 88 3.74 4.13 7.64
C ARG A 88 3.22 3.23 6.51
N LEU A 89 2.60 3.85 5.52
CA LEU A 89 2.20 3.21 4.26
C LEU A 89 2.74 4.02 3.08
N ALA A 90 3.53 3.37 2.23
CA ALA A 90 4.02 3.95 0.99
C ALA A 90 3.60 3.07 -0.20
N LEU A 91 2.97 3.69 -1.20
CA LEU A 91 2.64 3.06 -2.48
C LEU A 91 3.40 3.80 -3.59
N SER A 92 4.16 3.07 -4.39
CA SER A 92 4.98 3.60 -5.47
C SER A 92 4.62 2.96 -6.80
N ASN A 93 4.39 3.77 -7.82
CA ASN A 93 4.09 3.33 -9.19
C ASN A 93 2.89 2.37 -9.29
N CYS A 94 1.88 2.51 -8.42
CA CYS A 94 0.69 1.66 -8.44
C CYS A 94 -0.44 2.28 -9.30
N ASP A 95 -1.05 1.51 -10.22
CA ASP A 95 -2.29 1.93 -10.88
C ASP A 95 -3.51 1.63 -9.99
N LEU A 96 -3.91 2.62 -9.18
CA LEU A 96 -5.11 2.62 -8.34
C LEU A 96 -6.34 3.19 -9.07
N GLY A 97 -6.28 3.41 -10.39
CA GLY A 97 -7.40 3.92 -11.19
C GLY A 97 -8.62 2.99 -11.21
N GLY A 98 -8.43 1.73 -10.81
CA GLY A 98 -9.50 0.74 -10.63
C GLY A 98 -10.10 0.70 -9.23
N VAL A 99 -9.49 1.39 -8.27
CA VAL A 99 -9.92 1.43 -6.87
C VAL A 99 -10.93 2.57 -6.70
N LYS A 100 -12.03 2.27 -6.01
CA LYS A 100 -13.09 3.24 -5.82
C LYS A 100 -12.72 4.26 -4.72
N PRO A 101 -13.25 5.49 -4.81
CA PRO A 101 -12.95 6.55 -3.85
C PRO A 101 -13.16 6.14 -2.38
N TRP A 102 -14.25 5.44 -2.09
CA TRP A 102 -14.57 5.02 -0.73
C TRP A 102 -13.66 3.90 -0.23
N THR A 103 -13.14 3.06 -1.12
CA THR A 103 -12.18 2.02 -0.75
C THR A 103 -10.82 2.63 -0.43
N LEU A 104 -10.39 3.65 -1.19
CA LEU A 104 -9.22 4.46 -0.82
C LEU A 104 -9.42 5.16 0.53
N ALA A 105 -10.63 5.69 0.78
CA ALA A 105 -10.97 6.34 2.05
C ALA A 105 -10.83 5.40 3.27
N GLN A 106 -10.91 4.07 3.08
CA GLN A 106 -10.72 3.11 4.16
C GLN A 106 -9.28 3.07 4.68
N LEU A 107 -8.29 3.64 3.97
CA LEU A 107 -6.96 3.85 4.56
C LEU A 107 -7.02 4.73 5.82
N ALA A 108 -8.07 5.54 5.98
CA ALA A 108 -8.24 6.32 7.19
C ALA A 108 -8.59 5.49 8.44
N GLN A 109 -8.87 4.19 8.30
CA GLN A 109 -9.21 3.31 9.41
C GLN A 109 -8.00 2.81 10.20
N PHE A 110 -6.78 2.93 9.65
CA PHE A 110 -5.56 2.57 10.35
C PHE A 110 -5.31 3.54 11.51
N SER A 111 -5.54 3.07 12.74
CA SER A 111 -5.55 3.91 13.94
C SER A 111 -4.18 4.43 14.37
N GLU A 112 -3.09 3.89 13.82
CA GLU A 112 -1.72 4.31 14.13
C GLU A 112 -1.01 4.99 12.96
N LEU A 113 -1.70 5.17 11.82
CA LEU A 113 -1.08 5.67 10.60
C LEU A 113 -0.67 7.13 10.77
N GLN A 114 0.63 7.38 10.62
CA GLN A 114 1.29 8.67 10.75
C GLN A 114 1.79 9.19 9.41
N GLU A 115 2.26 8.29 8.55
CA GLU A 115 2.78 8.62 7.22
C GLU A 115 2.05 7.85 6.13
N LEU A 116 1.47 8.59 5.18
CA LEU A 116 0.88 8.04 3.96
C LEU A 116 1.53 8.70 2.75
N ILE A 117 2.17 7.88 1.91
CA ILE A 117 2.94 8.34 0.76
C ILE A 117 2.40 7.62 -0.48
N PHE A 118 2.05 8.42 -1.48
CA PHE A 118 1.75 7.97 -2.81
C PHE A 118 2.75 8.60 -3.78
N ASP A 119 3.51 7.77 -4.48
CA ASP A 119 4.52 8.21 -5.43
C ASP A 119 4.27 7.55 -6.78
N GLY A 120 4.21 8.32 -7.87
CA GLY A 120 3.95 7.77 -9.21
C GLY A 120 2.59 7.03 -9.37
N CYS A 121 1.66 7.18 -8.42
CA CYS A 121 0.41 6.43 -8.42
C CYS A 121 -0.63 7.02 -9.37
N VAL A 122 -1.47 6.17 -9.97
CA VAL A 122 -2.62 6.61 -10.79
C VAL A 122 -3.90 6.46 -9.97
N PHE A 123 -4.74 7.48 -9.94
CA PHE A 123 -6.00 7.46 -9.18
C PHE A 123 -7.22 7.56 -10.10
N SER A 124 -8.39 7.25 -9.56
CA SER A 124 -9.70 7.49 -10.20
C SER A 124 -10.35 8.81 -9.77
N VAL A 125 -9.68 9.55 -8.86
CA VAL A 125 -10.20 10.71 -8.14
C VAL A 125 -9.21 11.87 -8.15
N SER A 126 -9.69 13.08 -7.91
CA SER A 126 -8.81 14.23 -7.70
C SER A 126 -8.10 14.15 -6.34
N GLU A 127 -6.96 14.84 -6.24
CA GLU A 127 -6.21 14.99 -4.98
C GLU A 127 -7.11 15.50 -3.83
N SER A 128 -7.95 16.50 -4.11
CA SER A 128 -8.88 17.05 -3.13
C SER A 128 -9.92 16.04 -2.62
N GLN A 129 -10.35 15.11 -3.47
CA GLN A 129 -11.24 14.02 -3.07
C GLN A 129 -10.51 12.99 -2.22
N LEU A 130 -9.26 12.66 -2.58
CA LEU A 130 -8.40 11.76 -1.82
C LEU A 130 -8.14 12.31 -0.41
N ILE A 131 -7.71 13.57 -0.30
CA ILE A 131 -7.47 14.26 0.97
C ILE A 131 -8.73 14.28 1.84
N ARG A 132 -9.91 14.57 1.26
CA ARG A 132 -11.18 14.51 2.01
C ARG A 132 -11.51 13.11 2.52
N GLY A 133 -11.22 12.08 1.73
CA GLY A 133 -11.36 10.69 2.16
C GLY A 133 -10.46 10.35 3.36
N MET A 134 -9.28 10.96 3.43
CA MET A 134 -8.30 10.75 4.51
C MET A 134 -8.54 11.60 5.75
N ALA A 135 -9.44 12.60 5.69
CA ALA A 135 -9.72 13.50 6.80
C ALA A 135 -9.97 12.81 8.17
N PRO A 136 -10.63 11.63 8.26
CA PRO A 136 -10.79 10.93 9.53
C PRO A 136 -9.47 10.48 10.19
N SER A 137 -8.41 10.28 9.41
CA SER A 137 -7.09 9.88 9.93
C SER A 137 -6.22 11.05 10.38
N PHE A 138 -6.64 12.31 10.19
CA PHE A 138 -5.83 13.49 10.53
C PHE A 138 -5.59 13.66 12.04
N GLY A 139 -6.25 12.88 12.89
CA GLY A 139 -5.91 12.80 14.32
C GLY A 139 -4.56 12.12 14.60
N THR A 140 -4.07 11.30 13.66
CA THR A 140 -2.84 10.50 13.80
C THR A 140 -1.86 10.73 12.65
N LEU A 141 -2.39 10.95 11.45
CA LEU A 141 -1.64 11.23 10.24
C LEU A 141 -0.94 12.59 10.39
N SER A 142 0.38 12.59 10.30
CA SER A 142 1.21 13.81 10.37
C SER A 142 1.82 14.16 9.01
N ARG A 143 1.85 13.20 8.09
CA ARG A 143 2.44 13.35 6.76
C ARG A 143 1.59 12.66 5.70
N LEU A 144 1.11 13.45 4.74
CA LEU A 144 0.52 12.97 3.50
C LEU A 144 1.31 13.52 2.32
N GLU A 145 1.84 12.62 1.49
CA GLU A 145 2.56 12.97 0.27
C GLU A 145 1.93 12.34 -0.96
N ILE A 146 1.71 13.14 -1.98
CA ILE A 146 1.20 12.71 -3.28
C ILE A 146 2.14 13.30 -4.33
N ASN A 147 3.00 12.46 -4.91
CA ASN A 147 4.04 12.83 -5.86
C ASN A 147 3.80 12.17 -7.22
N ASP A 148 4.18 12.86 -8.30
CA ASP A 148 4.26 12.37 -9.68
C ASP A 148 3.07 11.51 -10.16
N SER A 149 1.87 11.81 -9.65
CA SER A 149 0.67 11.06 -10.01
C SER A 149 0.17 11.56 -11.36
N HIS A 150 0.12 10.69 -12.38
CA HIS A 150 -0.11 11.05 -13.79
C HIS A 150 -1.44 11.76 -14.11
N GLN A 151 -2.37 11.89 -13.15
CA GLN A 151 -3.59 12.70 -13.27
C GLN A 151 -3.55 14.03 -12.48
N VAL A 152 -2.54 14.23 -11.63
CA VAL A 152 -2.41 15.38 -10.73
C VAL A 152 -1.11 16.11 -11.06
N SER A 153 -1.22 17.20 -11.82
CA SER A 153 -0.09 18.07 -12.19
C SER A 153 0.42 18.96 -11.01
N VAL A 154 0.27 18.53 -9.76
CA VAL A 154 0.69 19.29 -8.58
C VAL A 154 1.28 18.32 -7.56
N SER A 155 2.60 18.39 -7.34
CA SER A 155 3.23 17.73 -6.20
C SER A 155 2.81 18.49 -4.94
N SER A 156 2.13 17.79 -4.03
CA SER A 156 1.56 18.38 -2.82
C SER A 156 2.07 17.61 -1.60
N ARG A 157 2.76 18.31 -0.71
CA ARG A 157 3.14 17.80 0.61
C ARG A 157 2.27 18.50 1.65
N LEU A 158 1.39 17.73 2.29
CA LEU A 158 0.56 18.22 3.38
C LEU A 158 1.17 17.78 4.72
N VAL A 159 1.54 18.75 5.55
CA VAL A 159 1.75 18.52 6.99
C VAL A 159 0.39 18.74 7.63
N VAL A 160 -0.15 17.67 8.21
CA VAL A 160 -1.50 17.62 8.80
C VAL A 160 -1.46 18.10 10.24
#